data_AF-A0AAN8WJI1-F1
#
_entry.id   AF-A0AAN8WJI1-F1
#
_cell.length_a   1.000
_cell.length_b   1.000
_cell.length_c   1.000
_cell.angle_alpha   90.00
_cell.angle_beta   90.00
_cell.angle_gamma   90.00
#
_symmetry.space_group_name_H-M   'P 1'
#
loop_
_entity.id
_entity.type
_entity.pdbx_description
1 polymer ?
#
loop_
_entity_poly.entity_id
_entity_poly.type
_entity_poly.pdbx_seq_one_letter_code
_entity_poly.pdbx_strand_id
1 'polypeptide(L)'
;MQLQEPYGPPGLSEETVVLTPGKESFVSLRAHATYTTRAALKLTPQERKCYVRSEGVLKHFRPEYSHEACVLDHRTTLLLKDCGCKEYNHPGSSMFILYTY
;
A
#
# COMPACT_ATOMS: atom_id res chain seq x y z
N MET A 1 12.98 6.81 -10.85
CA MET A 1 11.65 6.41 -11.34
C MET A 1 11.20 5.19 -10.55
N GLN A 2 9.99 5.20 -10.01
CA GLN A 2 9.38 4.06 -9.33
C GLN A 2 8.19 3.56 -10.17
N LEU A 3 8.06 2.24 -10.26
CA LEU A 3 6.96 1.55 -10.95
C LEU A 3 6.12 0.88 -9.88
N GLN A 4 4.82 1.06 -9.92
CA GLN A 4 3.93 0.59 -8.86
C GLN A 4 2.58 0.19 -9.40
N GLU A 5 1.88 -0.65 -8.64
CA GLU A 5 0.48 -0.95 -8.90
C GLU A 5 -0.39 0.30 -8.64
N PRO A 6 -1.46 0.51 -9.44
CA PRO A 6 -2.26 1.75 -9.37
C PRO A 6 -3.05 1.94 -8.07
N TYR A 7 -3.27 0.86 -7.31
CA TYR A 7 -4.06 0.88 -6.06
C TYR A 7 -3.18 0.80 -4.79
N GLY A 8 -1.87 0.61 -4.95
CA GLY A 8 -0.92 0.60 -3.83
C GLY A 8 -0.54 2.01 -3.39
N PRO A 9 -0.15 2.23 -2.13
CA PRO A 9 0.43 3.50 -1.70
C PRO A 9 1.78 3.71 -2.41
N PRO A 10 2.07 4.93 -2.88
CA PRO A 10 3.34 5.19 -3.55
C PRO A 10 4.52 5.17 -2.59
N GLY A 11 5.69 4.81 -3.12
CA GLY A 11 6.96 4.87 -2.38
C GLY A 11 7.22 3.68 -1.45
N LEU A 12 6.41 2.62 -1.52
CA LEU A 12 6.62 1.38 -0.77
C LEU A 12 7.29 0.27 -1.58
N SER A 13 7.38 0.43 -2.90
CA SER A 13 8.13 -0.50 -3.74
C SER A 13 9.62 -0.35 -3.46
N GLU A 14 10.29 -1.43 -3.09
CA GLU A 14 11.75 -1.43 -2.95
C GLU A 14 12.45 -1.31 -4.31
N GLU A 15 11.73 -1.59 -5.40
CA GLU A 15 12.25 -1.53 -6.76
C GLU A 15 12.20 -0.11 -7.32
N THR A 16 13.37 0.50 -7.46
CA THR A 16 13.52 1.85 -8.02
C THR A 16 14.57 1.85 -9.12
N VAL A 17 14.23 2.42 -10.27
CA VAL A 17 15.19 2.66 -11.36
C VAL A 17 15.76 4.06 -11.23
N VAL A 18 17.06 4.17 -10.99
CA VAL A 18 17.76 5.46 -10.96
C VAL A 18 18.19 5.83 -12.38
N LEU A 19 17.81 7.03 -12.83
CA LEU A 19 18.15 7.53 -14.16
C LEU A 19 19.30 8.54 -14.04
N THR A 20 20.33 8.40 -14.86
CA THR A 20 21.47 9.31 -14.87
C THR A 20 21.20 10.51 -15.78
N PRO A 21 21.44 11.76 -15.33
CA PRO A 21 21.31 12.94 -16.18
C PRO A 21 22.19 12.90 -17.44
N GLY A 22 21.73 13.52 -18.52
CA GLY A 22 22.50 13.63 -19.77
C GLY A 22 22.58 12.36 -20.61
N LYS A 23 21.84 11.31 -20.25
CA LYS A 23 21.72 10.07 -21.02
C LYS A 23 20.26 9.72 -21.27
N GLU A 24 19.95 9.31 -22.49
CA GLU A 24 18.67 8.67 -22.78
C GLU A 24 18.67 7.25 -22.20
N SER A 25 17.57 6.87 -21.54
CA SER A 25 17.42 5.57 -20.87
C SER A 25 16.13 4.92 -21.32
N PHE A 26 16.21 3.66 -21.75
CA PHE A 26 15.05 2.86 -22.16
C PHE A 26 14.72 1.84 -21.07
N VAL A 27 13.49 1.90 -20.53
CA VAL A 27 13.01 0.96 -19.49
C VAL A 27 11.94 0.06 -20.09
N SER A 28 12.25 -1.22 -20.28
CA SER A 28 11.28 -2.21 -20.76
C SER A 28 10.55 -2.84 -19.59
N LEU A 29 9.21 -2.90 -19.67
CA LEU A 29 8.36 -3.42 -18.61
C LEU A 29 7.75 -4.76 -18.99
N ARG A 30 7.76 -5.72 -18.06
CA ARG A 30 7.00 -6.96 -18.16
C ARG A 30 6.00 -7.02 -17.02
N ALA A 31 4.72 -6.89 -17.34
CA ALA A 31 3.66 -6.98 -16.35
C ALA A 31 3.48 -8.44 -15.89
N HIS A 32 3.41 -8.63 -14.58
CA HIS A 32 3.04 -9.90 -13.96
C HIS A 32 1.74 -9.70 -13.18
N ALA A 33 0.73 -10.52 -13.47
CA ALA A 33 -0.55 -10.50 -12.77
C ALA A 33 -0.97 -11.93 -12.43
N THR A 34 -1.29 -12.17 -11.17
CA THR A 34 -1.83 -13.44 -10.70
C THR A 34 -3.34 -13.31 -10.58
N TYR A 35 -4.08 -14.18 -11.24
CA TYR A 35 -5.54 -14.24 -11.16
C TYR A 35 -6.01 -15.50 -10.44
N THR A 36 -7.18 -15.42 -9.84
CA THR A 36 -7.81 -16.54 -9.13
C THR A 36 -9.08 -17.00 -9.86
N THR A 37 -9.46 -18.26 -9.69
CA THR A 37 -10.66 -18.81 -10.30
C THR A 37 -11.91 -18.40 -9.50
N ARG A 38 -13.07 -18.35 -10.15
CA ARG A 38 -14.35 -18.05 -9.47
C ARG A 38 -14.69 -19.05 -8.37
N ALA A 39 -14.23 -20.30 -8.49
CA ALA A 39 -14.42 -21.33 -7.47
C ALA A 39 -13.59 -21.01 -6.20
N ALA A 40 -12.35 -20.56 -6.37
CA ALA A 40 -11.50 -20.16 -5.26
C ALA A 40 -11.99 -18.88 -4.55
N LEU A 41 -12.66 -17.97 -5.28
CA LEU A 41 -13.31 -16.79 -4.67
C LEU A 41 -14.47 -17.12 -3.72
N LYS A 42 -15.02 -18.35 -3.80
CA LYS A 42 -16.07 -18.80 -2.87
C LYS A 42 -15.51 -19.31 -1.54
N LEU A 43 -14.22 -19.62 -1.50
CA LEU A 43 -13.54 -20.01 -0.26
C LEU A 43 -13.34 -18.77 0.60
N THR A 44 -13.39 -18.95 1.91
CA THR A 44 -13.15 -17.87 2.88
C THR A 44 -11.68 -17.41 2.82
N PRO A 45 -11.39 -16.16 3.24
CA PRO A 45 -10.00 -15.69 3.38
C PRO A 45 -9.12 -16.62 4.21
N GLN A 46 -9.67 -17.22 5.28
CA GLN A 46 -8.91 -18.12 6.15
C GLN A 46 -8.50 -19.43 5.45
N GLU A 47 -9.33 -19.95 4.54
CA GLU A 47 -9.06 -21.19 3.81
C GLU A 47 -8.02 -20.97 2.71
N ARG A 48 -8.16 -19.88 1.95
CA ARG A 48 -7.26 -19.57 0.82
C ARG A 48 -5.99 -18.80 1.21
N LYS A 49 -5.87 -18.36 2.47
CA LYS A 49 -4.72 -17.64 3.02
C LYS A 49 -4.37 -16.32 2.31
N CYS A 50 -5.32 -15.69 1.63
CA CYS A 50 -5.15 -14.39 1.00
C CYS A 50 -6.46 -13.59 0.96
N TYR A 51 -6.35 -12.27 0.80
CA TYR A 51 -7.49 -11.36 0.65
C TYR A 51 -7.62 -10.90 -0.79
N VAL A 52 -8.85 -10.76 -1.27
CA VAL A 52 -9.10 -10.07 -2.54
C VAL A 52 -9.31 -8.59 -2.29
N ARG A 53 -9.22 -7.79 -3.36
CA ARG A 53 -9.28 -6.32 -3.30
C ARG A 53 -10.48 -5.76 -2.53
N SER A 54 -11.63 -6.45 -2.57
CA SER A 54 -12.89 -6.00 -1.95
C SER A 54 -13.12 -6.54 -0.54
N GLU A 55 -12.24 -7.40 -0.01
CA GLU A 55 -12.45 -8.05 1.30
C GLU A 55 -11.61 -7.45 2.41
N GLY A 56 -10.52 -6.75 2.08
CA GLY A 56 -9.73 -6.05 3.08
C GLY A 56 -10.35 -4.71 3.44
N VAL A 57 -10.58 -4.49 4.73
CA VAL A 57 -11.00 -3.18 5.27
C VAL A 57 -9.76 -2.47 5.78
N LEU A 58 -9.41 -1.34 5.15
CA LEU A 58 -8.33 -0.46 5.57
C LEU A 58 -8.93 0.75 6.28
N LYS A 59 -8.38 1.14 7.44
CA LYS A 59 -8.93 2.24 8.26
C LYS A 59 -8.45 3.62 7.81
N HIS A 60 -7.21 3.73 7.36
CA HIS A 60 -6.53 4.99 7.08
C HIS A 60 -6.19 5.17 5.59
N PHE A 61 -6.14 4.09 4.83
CA PHE A 61 -5.77 4.09 3.40
C PHE A 61 -7.01 3.87 2.50
N ARG A 62 -6.85 4.05 1.17
CA ARG A 62 -7.91 3.84 0.16
C ARG A 62 -8.60 2.48 0.36
N PRO A 63 -9.89 2.33 0.03
CA PRO A 63 -10.69 1.17 0.42
C PRO A 63 -10.31 -0.13 -0.29
N GLU A 64 -9.55 -0.08 -1.39
CA GLU A 64 -9.08 -1.29 -2.07
C GLU A 64 -7.89 -1.93 -1.34
N TYR A 65 -8.00 -3.22 -1.04
CA TYR A 65 -6.93 -3.98 -0.41
C TYR A 65 -5.72 -4.13 -1.34
N SER A 66 -4.57 -3.69 -0.84
CA SER A 66 -3.23 -4.10 -1.26
C SER A 66 -2.44 -4.53 -0.03
N HIS A 67 -1.44 -5.39 -0.22
CA HIS A 67 -0.61 -5.89 0.87
C HIS A 67 0.14 -4.73 1.55
N GLU A 68 0.68 -3.82 0.74
CA GLU A 68 1.46 -2.67 1.18
C GLU A 68 0.60 -1.68 1.97
N ALA A 69 -0.63 -1.41 1.52
CA ALA A 69 -1.55 -0.56 2.26
C ALA A 69 -1.97 -1.19 3.60
N CYS A 70 -2.14 -2.52 3.67
CA CYS A 70 -2.48 -3.22 4.90
C CYS A 70 -1.37 -3.09 5.96
N VAL A 71 -0.11 -3.27 5.55
CA VAL A 71 1.04 -3.11 6.44
C VAL A 71 1.14 -1.67 6.96
N LEU A 72 0.97 -0.67 6.09
CA LEU A 72 0.97 0.73 6.52
C LEU A 72 -0.22 1.07 7.44
N ASP A 73 -1.42 0.57 7.14
CA ASP A 73 -2.61 0.81 7.96
C ASP A 73 -2.42 0.28 9.38
N HIS A 74 -1.84 -0.93 9.49
CA HIS A 74 -1.54 -1.54 10.77
C HIS A 74 -0.47 -0.75 11.53
N ARG A 75 0.61 -0.36 10.86
CA ARG A 75 1.67 0.47 11.47
C ARG A 75 1.14 1.81 11.96
N THR A 76 0.27 2.46 11.18
CA THR A 76 -0.41 3.71 11.56
C THR A 76 -1.26 3.51 12.81
N THR A 77 -2.03 2.41 12.85
CA THR A 77 -2.86 2.06 14.00
C THR A 77 -2.03 1.88 15.26
N LEU A 78 -0.88 1.20 15.16
CA LEU A 78 0.03 1.01 16.29
C LEU A 78 0.64 2.35 16.76
N LEU A 79 1.14 3.18 15.85
CA LEU A 79 1.70 4.49 16.20
C LEU A 79 0.67 5.42 16.86
N LEU A 80 -0.58 5.44 16.36
CA LEU A 80 -1.65 6.21 16.97
C LEU A 80 -2.01 5.68 18.37
N LYS A 81 -1.99 4.36 18.55
CA LYS A 81 -2.32 3.73 19.84
C LYS A 81 -1.22 3.95 20.88
N ASP A 82 0.02 3.77 20.50
CA ASP A 82 1.15 3.71 21.42
C ASP A 82 1.80 5.09 21.63
N CYS A 83 1.82 5.93 20.60
CA CYS A 83 2.48 7.24 20.60
C CYS A 83 1.51 8.42 20.46
N GLY A 84 0.24 8.18 20.10
CA GLY A 84 -0.74 9.25 19.87
C GLY A 84 -0.49 10.08 18.61
N CYS A 85 0.42 9.65 17.73
CA CYS A 85 0.81 10.39 16.54
C CYS A 85 0.90 9.46 15.31
N LYS A 86 1.00 10.06 14.13
CA LYS A 86 1.18 9.38 12.85
C LYS A 86 2.18 10.12 11.99
N GLU A 87 2.74 9.45 10.99
CA GLU A 87 3.66 10.07 10.04
C GLU A 87 2.91 11.10 9.18
N TYR A 88 3.57 12.23 8.89
CA TYR A 88 2.97 13.34 8.14
C TYR A 88 2.49 12.93 6.73
N ASN A 89 3.19 11.99 6.11
CA ASN A 89 2.93 11.54 4.73
C ASN A 89 1.82 10.46 4.65
N HIS A 90 1.20 10.05 5.75
CA HIS A 90 0.15 9.04 5.73
C HIS A 90 -1.23 9.64 5.35
N PRO A 91 -1.99 9.00 4.44
CA PRO A 91 -3.33 9.41 4.08
C PRO A 91 -4.31 9.23 5.26
N GLY A 92 -5.38 10.03 5.26
CA GLY A 92 -6.43 10.00 6.28
C GLY A 92 -6.10 10.89 7.48
N SER A 93 -6.91 11.93 7.66
CA SER A 93 -6.93 13.04 8.64
C SER A 93 -5.89 14.17 8.47
N SER A 94 -6.42 15.39 8.35
CA SER A 94 -5.69 16.64 8.44
C SER A 94 -4.77 16.64 9.66
N MET A 95 -3.53 17.08 9.41
CA MET A 95 -2.58 17.60 10.37
C MET A 95 -3.24 18.12 11.66
N PHE A 96 -3.20 17.32 12.71
CA PHE A 96 -3.06 17.82 14.07
C PHE A 96 -1.68 17.40 14.53
N ILE A 97 -0.68 18.19 14.12
CA ILE A 97 0.43 18.47 15.02
C ILE A 97 -0.25 19.06 16.25
N LEU A 98 -0.45 18.26 17.30
CA LEU A 98 -0.69 18.83 18.61
C LEU A 98 0.62 19.52 18.98
N TYR A 99 0.72 20.80 18.63
CA TYR A 99 1.55 21.74 19.34
C TYR A 99 1.06 21.71 20.80
N THR A 100 1.66 20.87 21.63
CA THR A 100 1.70 21.13 23.06
C THR A 100 2.79 22.17 23.28
N TYR A 101 2.35 23.42 23.45
CA TYR A 101 3.09 24.44 24.21
C TYR A 101 3.20 24.00 25.67
#